data_AF-A0A2E5YRT1-F1
#
_entry.id   AF-A0A2E5YRT1-F1
#
_cell.length_a   1.000
_cell.length_b   1.000
_cell.length_c   1.000
_cell.angle_alpha   90.00
_cell.angle_beta   90.00
_cell.angle_gamma   90.00
#
_symmetry.space_group_name_H-M   'P 1'
#
loop_
_entity.id
_entity.type
_entity.pdbx_description
1 polymer ?
#
loop_
_entity_poly.entity_id
_entity_poly.type
_entity_poly.pdbx_seq_one_letter_code
_entity_poly.pdbx_strand_id
1 'polypeptide(L)'
;MRASDQEERAMSLAHTLESFLSDRHVPYSTQSHPASTSSLGTAHSAHIAEENLAKSVLLEDDHGFLLAVLPASRRLELDRLRDELGRSLHLAPEGEMGRLFPDCCTGAVPPVGAAYGLPTVLDASLEDREEVFFEGGDHKTLVRMDGGTFLDLLESAEVVEIASESPSLCAALVVRERLYDSLLALGRAIAVPVASGARWNRRLERAVVRLALALDEHVIETEGPSGLLAEIVDQAPRLWREVDGLRNEHGELAEECGRLLELIESGASGLSLRRHAHVLVGHFEHHRHRGADLVYESFGVDVGGG
;
A
#
# COMPACT_ATOMS: atom_id res chain seq x y z
N MET A 1 -27.22 1.58 20.66
CA MET A 1 -26.47 1.00 19.52
C MET A 1 -25.02 0.98 19.95
N ARG A 2 -24.51 -0.19 20.32
CA ARG A 2 -23.24 -0.33 21.05
C ARG A 2 -22.09 -0.35 20.03
N ALA A 3 -20.92 0.15 20.42
CA ALA A 3 -19.68 0.08 19.64
C ALA A 3 -19.32 -1.35 19.18
N SER A 4 -19.87 -2.38 19.84
CA SER A 4 -19.79 -3.78 19.43
C SER A 4 -20.45 -4.08 18.07
N ASP A 5 -21.50 -3.34 17.69
CA ASP A 5 -22.19 -3.56 16.41
C ASP A 5 -21.47 -2.86 15.24
N GLN A 6 -20.51 -1.98 15.54
CA GLN A 6 -19.62 -1.33 14.56
C GLN A 6 -18.32 -2.10 14.36
N GLU A 7 -17.80 -2.79 15.38
CA GLU A 7 -16.63 -3.68 15.27
C GLU A 7 -16.92 -4.96 14.49
N GLU A 8 -18.17 -5.46 14.52
CA GLU A 8 -18.58 -6.67 13.78
C GLU A 8 -18.85 -6.40 12.28
N ARG A 9 -18.95 -5.12 11.88
CA ARG A 9 -18.99 -4.68 10.46
C ARG A 9 -17.60 -4.53 9.82
N ALA A 10 -16.52 -4.73 10.57
CA ALA A 10 -15.14 -4.53 10.13
C ALA A 10 -14.40 -5.83 9.74
N MET A 11 -15.16 -6.88 9.43
CA MET A 11 -14.70 -8.14 8.82
C MET A 11 -15.75 -8.62 7.82
N SER A 12 -16.00 -7.84 6.79
CA SER A 12 -16.90 -8.26 5.72
C SER A 12 -16.39 -7.73 4.40
N LEU A 13 -16.48 -8.59 3.38
CA LEU A 13 -16.39 -8.19 2.00
C LEU A 13 -17.27 -6.95 1.77
N ALA A 14 -16.81 -6.06 0.88
CA ALA A 14 -17.65 -5.00 0.34
C ALA A 14 -19.00 -5.61 -0.08
N HIS A 15 -20.09 -5.01 0.39
CA HIS A 15 -21.41 -5.57 0.22
C HIS A 15 -21.78 -5.71 -1.26
N THR A 16 -21.31 -4.77 -2.08
CA THR A 16 -21.46 -4.78 -3.54
C THR A 16 -20.77 -6.01 -4.16
N LEU A 17 -19.53 -6.29 -3.75
CA LEU A 17 -18.78 -7.46 -4.20
C LEU A 17 -19.45 -8.76 -3.73
N GLU A 18 -19.79 -8.86 -2.45
CA GLU A 18 -20.42 -10.05 -1.88
C GLU A 18 -21.73 -10.39 -2.57
N SER A 19 -22.58 -9.39 -2.82
CA SER A 19 -23.84 -9.55 -3.54
C SER A 19 -23.61 -10.02 -4.98
N PHE A 20 -22.64 -9.42 -5.68
CA PHE A 20 -22.31 -9.76 -7.05
C PHE A 20 -21.84 -11.21 -7.21
N LEU A 21 -20.96 -11.67 -6.32
CA LEU A 21 -20.44 -13.04 -6.30
C LEU A 21 -21.54 -14.04 -5.93
N SER A 22 -22.40 -13.69 -4.96
CA SER A 22 -23.51 -14.52 -4.51
C SER A 22 -24.57 -14.71 -5.61
N ASP A 23 -24.98 -13.64 -6.28
CA ASP A 23 -25.98 -13.68 -7.36
C ASP A 23 -25.52 -14.58 -8.53
N ARG A 24 -24.22 -14.57 -8.81
CA ARG A 24 -23.60 -15.41 -9.85
C ARG A 24 -23.17 -16.79 -9.38
N HIS A 25 -23.36 -17.11 -8.10
CA HIS A 25 -22.98 -18.40 -7.49
C HIS A 25 -21.50 -18.74 -7.71
N VAL A 26 -20.63 -17.72 -7.66
CA VAL A 26 -19.19 -17.86 -7.92
C VAL A 26 -18.53 -18.49 -6.70
N PRO A 27 -17.78 -19.60 -6.84
CA PRO A 27 -17.07 -20.19 -5.71
C PRO A 27 -15.87 -19.32 -5.32
N TYR A 28 -15.80 -18.95 -4.05
CA TYR A 28 -14.64 -18.26 -3.47
C TYR A 28 -14.45 -18.65 -2.01
N SER A 29 -13.28 -18.32 -1.47
CA SER A 29 -13.00 -18.38 -0.04
C SER A 29 -12.40 -17.06 0.44
N THR A 30 -12.46 -16.79 1.73
CA THR A 30 -11.88 -15.58 2.32
C THR A 30 -10.72 -15.92 3.25
N GLN A 31 -9.67 -15.11 3.22
CA GLN A 31 -8.53 -15.21 4.11
C GLN A 31 -8.32 -13.86 4.80
N SER A 32 -8.13 -13.86 6.12
CA SER A 32 -7.75 -12.64 6.85
C SER A 32 -6.23 -12.51 6.95
N HIS A 33 -5.73 -11.28 6.92
CA HIS A 33 -4.33 -10.94 7.13
C HIS A 33 -4.17 -9.72 8.07
N PRO A 34 -2.98 -9.53 8.68
CA PRO A 34 -2.64 -8.28 9.33
C PRO A 34 -2.77 -7.12 8.34
N ALA A 35 -3.29 -5.97 8.81
CA ALA A 35 -3.40 -4.79 7.97
C ALA A 35 -2.03 -4.37 7.42
N SER A 36 -2.01 -4.08 6.13
CA SER A 36 -0.85 -3.68 5.33
C SER A 36 -1.16 -2.36 4.61
N THR A 37 -0.12 -1.70 4.11
CA THR A 37 -0.23 -0.37 3.48
C THR A 37 -0.12 -0.38 1.96
N SER A 38 -0.04 -1.56 1.36
CA SER A 38 0.02 -1.72 -0.10
C SER A 38 -0.38 -3.16 -0.46
N SER A 39 -0.81 -3.38 -1.70
CA SER A 39 -1.10 -4.75 -2.18
C SER A 39 0.14 -5.66 -2.05
N LEU A 40 1.35 -5.15 -2.28
CA LEU A 40 2.55 -5.97 -2.09
C LEU A 40 2.76 -6.35 -0.61
N GLY A 41 2.56 -5.39 0.29
CA GLY A 41 2.56 -5.65 1.74
C GLY A 41 1.48 -6.65 2.15
N THR A 42 0.30 -6.59 1.51
CA THR A 42 -0.79 -7.56 1.68
C THR A 42 -0.34 -8.97 1.29
N ALA A 43 0.28 -9.13 0.10
CA ALA A 43 0.80 -10.41 -0.35
C ALA A 43 1.82 -10.99 0.64
N HIS A 44 2.80 -10.18 1.08
CA HIS A 44 3.79 -10.60 2.07
C HIS A 44 3.18 -11.00 3.42
N SER A 45 2.28 -10.18 3.95
CA SER A 45 1.64 -10.42 5.26
C SER A 45 0.76 -11.67 5.24
N ALA A 46 0.11 -11.92 4.11
CA ALA A 46 -0.73 -13.09 3.89
C ALA A 46 0.06 -14.33 3.41
N HIS A 47 1.38 -14.22 3.20
CA HIS A 47 2.25 -15.28 2.66
C HIS A 47 1.80 -15.80 1.29
N ILE A 48 1.40 -14.87 0.42
CA ILE A 48 0.95 -15.12 -0.95
C ILE A 48 2.06 -14.68 -1.90
N ALA A 49 2.26 -15.43 -2.98
CA ALA A 49 3.16 -15.02 -4.05
C ALA A 49 2.63 -13.72 -4.68
N GLU A 50 3.50 -12.71 -4.82
CA GLU A 50 3.10 -11.35 -5.21
C GLU A 50 2.39 -11.30 -6.57
N GLU A 51 2.74 -12.24 -7.45
CA GLU A 51 2.16 -12.44 -8.77
C GLU A 51 0.75 -13.04 -8.77
N ASN A 52 0.30 -13.60 -7.64
CA ASN A 52 -1.03 -14.17 -7.47
C ASN A 52 -2.01 -13.18 -6.81
N LEU A 53 -1.51 -12.07 -6.25
CA LEU A 53 -2.38 -11.02 -5.70
C LEU A 53 -2.68 -9.99 -6.80
N ALA A 54 -3.92 -9.93 -7.26
CA ALA A 54 -4.39 -8.91 -8.18
C ALA A 54 -4.74 -7.61 -7.42
N LYS A 55 -4.31 -6.48 -7.99
CA LYS A 55 -4.67 -5.13 -7.55
C LYS A 55 -5.41 -4.40 -8.67
N SER A 56 -6.12 -3.34 -8.28
CA SER A 56 -6.89 -2.50 -9.19
C SER A 56 -6.31 -1.10 -9.25
N VAL A 57 -6.22 -0.52 -10.45
CA VAL A 57 -5.86 0.89 -10.67
C VAL A 57 -7.01 1.55 -11.42
N LEU A 58 -7.58 2.60 -10.85
CA LEU A 58 -8.65 3.34 -11.50
C LEU A 58 -8.07 4.40 -12.43
N LEU A 59 -8.50 4.35 -13.68
CA LEU A 59 -8.15 5.29 -14.73
C LEU A 59 -9.39 6.07 -15.17
N GLU A 60 -9.19 7.25 -15.72
CA GLU A 60 -10.24 8.07 -16.32
C GLU A 60 -9.75 8.77 -17.58
N ASP A 61 -10.68 9.14 -18.45
CA ASP A 61 -10.51 10.08 -19.56
C ASP A 61 -11.88 10.73 -19.87
N ASP A 62 -11.98 11.42 -21.01
CA ASP A 62 -13.23 12.04 -21.48
C ASP A 62 -14.37 11.03 -21.77
N HIS A 63 -14.06 9.74 -21.92
CA HIS A 63 -15.03 8.66 -22.12
C HIS A 63 -15.54 8.05 -20.81
N GLY A 64 -14.92 8.39 -19.69
CA GLY A 64 -15.26 7.91 -18.35
C GLY A 64 -14.19 7.00 -17.75
N PHE A 65 -14.59 6.24 -16.73
CA PHE A 65 -13.67 5.43 -15.93
C PHE A 65 -13.33 4.09 -16.57
N LEU A 66 -12.15 3.57 -16.26
CA LEU A 66 -11.66 2.25 -16.64
C LEU A 66 -10.91 1.65 -15.45
N LEU A 67 -11.20 0.39 -15.12
CA LEU A 67 -10.46 -0.34 -14.09
C LEU A 67 -9.36 -1.16 -14.75
N ALA A 68 -8.09 -0.90 -14.42
CA ALA A 68 -6.97 -1.74 -14.82
C ALA A 68 -6.64 -2.73 -13.71
N VAL A 69 -6.57 -4.02 -14.06
CA VAL A 69 -6.29 -5.12 -13.12
C VAL A 69 -4.95 -5.75 -13.47
N LEU A 70 -4.06 -5.84 -12.49
CA LEU A 70 -2.69 -6.32 -12.67
C LEU A 70 -2.16 -6.97 -11.38
N PRO A 71 -1.09 -7.78 -11.43
CA PRO A 71 -0.47 -8.32 -10.22
C PRO A 71 0.12 -7.24 -9.31
N ALA A 72 0.20 -7.51 -8.01
CA ALA A 72 0.73 -6.60 -7.02
C ALA A 72 2.21 -6.26 -7.25
N SER A 73 2.99 -7.23 -7.73
CA SER A 73 4.41 -7.10 -8.09
C SER A 73 4.69 -6.31 -9.37
N ARG A 74 3.66 -5.96 -10.14
CA ARG A 74 3.83 -5.30 -11.42
C ARG A 74 3.37 -3.84 -11.40
N ARG A 75 3.90 -3.08 -12.34
CA ARG A 75 3.61 -1.67 -12.53
C ARG A 75 2.82 -1.47 -13.82
N LEU A 76 1.81 -0.60 -13.77
CA LEU A 76 1.05 -0.20 -14.94
C LEU A 76 1.91 0.64 -15.91
N GLU A 77 2.00 0.19 -17.16
CA GLU A 77 2.59 0.91 -18.28
C GLU A 77 1.51 1.76 -18.96
N LEU A 78 1.21 2.93 -18.37
CA LEU A 78 0.09 3.76 -18.80
C LEU A 78 0.20 4.20 -20.26
N ASP A 79 1.41 4.54 -20.74
CA ASP A 79 1.61 4.94 -22.14
C ASP A 79 1.34 3.78 -23.11
N ARG A 80 1.73 2.56 -22.75
CA ARG A 80 1.41 1.36 -23.52
C ARG A 80 -0.09 1.11 -23.58
N LEU A 81 -0.80 1.25 -22.45
CA LEU A 81 -2.24 1.09 -22.38
C LEU A 81 -2.98 2.17 -23.20
N ARG A 82 -2.50 3.42 -23.18
CA ARG A 82 -3.02 4.52 -24.01
C ARG A 82 -2.91 4.20 -25.50
N ASP A 83 -1.75 3.70 -25.92
CA ASP A 83 -1.49 3.34 -27.31
C ASP A 83 -2.36 2.16 -27.76
N GLU A 84 -2.51 1.13 -26.94
CA GLU A 84 -3.33 -0.04 -27.27
C GLU A 84 -4.82 0.30 -27.38
N LEU A 85 -5.35 1.06 -26.42
CA LEU A 85 -6.77 1.43 -26.40
C LEU A 85 -7.10 2.66 -27.26
N GLY A 86 -6.09 3.40 -27.72
CA GLY A 86 -6.26 4.68 -28.40
C GLY A 86 -6.96 5.73 -27.51
N ARG A 87 -6.72 5.69 -26.19
CA ARG A 87 -7.38 6.55 -25.19
C ARG A 87 -6.37 7.41 -24.45
N SER A 88 -6.76 8.63 -24.10
CA SER A 88 -5.93 9.57 -23.32
C SER A 88 -6.09 9.35 -21.82
N LEU A 89 -5.89 8.12 -21.35
CA LEU A 89 -6.12 7.72 -19.95
C LEU A 89 -5.16 8.39 -18.98
N HIS A 90 -5.63 8.80 -17.81
CA HIS A 90 -4.78 9.14 -16.66
C HIS A 90 -5.34 8.52 -15.38
N LEU A 91 -4.55 8.53 -14.30
CA LEU A 91 -5.00 8.00 -13.02
C LEU A 91 -6.15 8.85 -12.49
N ALA A 92 -7.24 8.19 -12.09
CA ALA A 92 -8.35 8.89 -11.47
C ALA A 92 -7.93 9.44 -10.10
N PRO A 93 -8.34 10.65 -9.72
CA PRO A 93 -8.03 11.17 -8.39
C PRO A 93 -8.78 10.39 -7.29
N GLU A 94 -8.17 10.26 -6.11
CA GLU A 94 -8.74 9.48 -4.99
C GLU A 94 -10.19 9.85 -4.62
N GLY A 95 -10.58 11.10 -4.83
CA GLY A 95 -11.95 11.56 -4.58
C GLY A 95 -13.01 10.82 -5.41
N GLU A 96 -12.64 10.33 -6.61
CA GLU A 96 -13.53 9.53 -7.46
C GLU A 96 -13.66 8.10 -6.96
N MET A 97 -12.62 7.52 -6.34
CA MET A 97 -12.68 6.18 -5.76
C MET A 97 -13.77 6.08 -4.70
N GLY A 98 -13.85 7.04 -3.78
CA GLY A 98 -14.89 7.04 -2.74
C GLY A 98 -16.32 7.19 -3.28
N ARG A 99 -16.47 7.76 -4.49
CA ARG A 99 -17.76 7.89 -5.17
C ARG A 99 -18.17 6.60 -5.88
N LEU A 100 -17.22 5.93 -6.54
CA LEU A 100 -17.47 4.71 -7.32
C LEU A 100 -17.48 3.45 -6.46
N PHE A 101 -16.72 3.45 -5.36
CA PHE A 101 -16.56 2.34 -4.42
C PHE A 101 -16.92 2.78 -3.00
N PRO A 102 -18.18 3.17 -2.73
CA PRO A 102 -18.58 3.79 -1.46
C PRO A 102 -18.52 2.83 -0.25
N ASP A 103 -18.42 1.53 -0.50
CA ASP A 103 -18.30 0.46 0.50
C ASP A 103 -16.90 -0.17 0.55
N CYS A 104 -15.91 0.42 -0.13
CA CYS A 104 -14.51 0.01 -0.06
C CYS A 104 -13.65 1.04 0.70
N CYS A 105 -12.64 0.56 1.41
CA CYS A 105 -11.52 1.40 1.84
C CYS A 105 -10.74 1.90 0.61
N THR A 106 -10.20 3.12 0.69
CA THR A 106 -9.30 3.65 -0.33
C THR A 106 -8.14 2.68 -0.52
N GLY A 107 -7.95 2.25 -1.76
CA GLY A 107 -6.91 1.31 -2.14
C GLY A 107 -7.15 -0.17 -1.80
N ALA A 108 -8.34 -0.49 -1.32
CA ALA A 108 -8.82 -1.87 -1.18
C ALA A 108 -9.87 -2.24 -2.25
N VAL A 109 -9.76 -1.63 -3.43
CA VAL A 109 -10.74 -1.81 -4.51
C VAL A 109 -10.58 -3.21 -5.13
N PRO A 110 -11.61 -4.07 -5.08
CA PRO A 110 -11.55 -5.39 -5.67
C PRO A 110 -11.48 -5.31 -7.21
N PRO A 111 -10.73 -6.20 -7.87
CA PRO A 111 -10.55 -6.27 -9.32
C PRO A 111 -11.77 -6.90 -10.02
N VAL A 112 -12.98 -6.44 -9.66
CA VAL A 112 -14.25 -6.93 -10.18
C VAL A 112 -15.07 -5.74 -10.66
N GLY A 113 -14.58 -5.06 -11.71
CA GLY A 113 -15.18 -3.81 -12.20
C GLY A 113 -16.65 -3.95 -12.57
N ALA A 114 -17.06 -5.13 -13.06
CA ALA A 114 -18.46 -5.44 -13.37
C ALA A 114 -19.40 -5.34 -12.15
N ALA A 115 -18.91 -5.58 -10.92
CA ALA A 115 -19.69 -5.39 -9.70
C ALA A 115 -20.06 -3.91 -9.46
N TYR A 116 -19.26 -3.00 -10.00
CA TYR A 116 -19.42 -1.55 -9.88
C TYR A 116 -19.82 -0.88 -11.20
N GLY A 117 -20.14 -1.68 -12.24
CA GLY A 117 -20.53 -1.19 -13.56
C GLY A 117 -19.40 -0.51 -14.35
N LEU A 118 -18.15 -0.89 -14.08
CA LEU A 118 -16.96 -0.31 -14.72
C LEU A 118 -16.41 -1.23 -15.81
N PRO A 119 -16.03 -0.69 -16.99
CA PRO A 119 -15.24 -1.44 -17.95
C PRO A 119 -13.88 -1.79 -17.31
N THR A 120 -13.36 -2.96 -17.65
CA THR A 120 -12.15 -3.50 -17.04
C THR A 120 -11.16 -3.91 -18.13
N VAL A 121 -9.88 -3.62 -17.91
CA VAL A 121 -8.76 -4.19 -18.67
C VAL A 121 -7.96 -5.07 -17.72
N LEU A 122 -7.63 -6.28 -18.16
CA LEU A 122 -6.89 -7.27 -17.39
C LEU A 122 -5.48 -7.44 -17.96
N ASP A 123 -4.46 -7.39 -17.10
CA ASP A 123 -3.10 -7.70 -17.51
C ASP A 123 -2.95 -9.17 -17.88
N ALA A 124 -2.41 -9.43 -19.07
CA ALA A 124 -2.25 -10.78 -19.61
C ALA A 124 -1.48 -11.74 -18.68
N SER A 125 -0.62 -11.23 -17.78
CA SER A 125 0.10 -12.11 -16.85
C SER A 125 -0.77 -12.80 -15.80
N LEU A 126 -2.02 -12.35 -15.62
CA LEU A 126 -2.98 -12.98 -14.72
C LEU A 126 -3.73 -14.17 -15.37
N GLU A 127 -3.65 -14.37 -16.69
CA GLU A 127 -4.37 -15.45 -17.38
C GLU A 127 -3.90 -16.85 -16.98
N ASP A 128 -2.60 -17.01 -16.74
CA ASP A 128 -1.98 -18.32 -16.45
C ASP A 128 -1.92 -18.65 -14.94
N ARG A 129 -2.65 -17.92 -14.09
CA ARG A 129 -2.62 -18.16 -12.64
C ARG A 129 -3.53 -19.33 -12.29
N GLU A 130 -3.01 -20.29 -11.53
CA GLU A 130 -3.85 -21.37 -10.97
C GLU A 130 -4.80 -20.82 -9.89
N GLU A 131 -4.33 -19.85 -9.10
CA GLU A 131 -5.12 -19.19 -8.06
C GLU A 131 -4.86 -17.69 -8.06
N VAL A 132 -5.92 -16.92 -7.80
CA VAL A 132 -5.87 -15.47 -7.69
C VAL A 132 -6.43 -15.01 -6.34
N PHE A 133 -5.76 -14.04 -5.77
CA PHE A 133 -6.13 -13.37 -4.53
C PHE A 133 -6.38 -11.89 -4.80
N PHE A 134 -7.28 -11.26 -4.07
CA PHE A 134 -7.47 -9.80 -4.13
C PHE A 134 -8.16 -9.25 -2.89
N GLU A 135 -8.01 -7.96 -2.64
CA GLU A 135 -8.64 -7.26 -1.50
C GLU A 135 -10.15 -7.21 -1.67
N GLY A 136 -10.87 -7.59 -0.61
CA GLY A 136 -12.32 -7.75 -0.62
C GLY A 136 -13.10 -6.46 -0.42
N GLY A 137 -12.45 -5.31 -0.38
CA GLY A 137 -13.06 -4.02 0.02
C GLY A 137 -12.46 -3.40 1.29
N ASP A 138 -11.59 -4.13 1.99
CA ASP A 138 -10.84 -3.62 3.14
C ASP A 138 -9.38 -4.11 3.11
N HIS A 139 -8.53 -3.56 3.98
CA HIS A 139 -7.11 -3.94 4.07
C HIS A 139 -6.83 -5.16 4.98
N LYS A 140 -7.83 -6.02 5.21
CA LYS A 140 -7.70 -7.17 6.14
C LYS A 140 -8.31 -8.46 5.62
N THR A 141 -9.09 -8.39 4.54
CA THR A 141 -9.88 -9.48 3.99
C THR A 141 -9.49 -9.68 2.54
N LEU A 142 -8.92 -10.85 2.26
CA LEU A 142 -8.63 -11.30 0.91
C LEU A 142 -9.70 -12.28 0.43
N VAL A 143 -10.12 -12.12 -0.81
CA VAL A 143 -10.82 -13.16 -1.56
C VAL A 143 -9.77 -14.03 -2.24
N ARG A 144 -9.96 -15.34 -2.18
CA ARG A 144 -9.19 -16.36 -2.89
C ARG A 144 -10.13 -17.13 -3.82
N MET A 145 -9.74 -17.28 -5.07
CA MET A 145 -10.45 -18.08 -6.06
C MET A 145 -9.50 -18.77 -7.04
N ASP A 146 -10.03 -19.80 -7.71
CA ASP A 146 -9.38 -20.44 -8.86
C ASP A 146 -9.23 -19.42 -10.00
N GLY A 147 -8.11 -19.48 -10.73
CA GLY A 147 -7.83 -18.52 -11.79
C GLY A 147 -8.81 -18.58 -12.96
N GLY A 148 -9.29 -19.77 -13.34
CA GLY A 148 -10.33 -19.90 -14.35
C GLY A 148 -11.64 -19.25 -13.91
N THR A 149 -12.00 -19.42 -12.63
CA THR A 149 -13.16 -18.73 -12.02
C THR A 149 -12.98 -17.21 -12.03
N PHE A 150 -11.76 -16.72 -11.78
CA PHE A 150 -11.44 -15.29 -11.85
C PHE A 150 -11.57 -14.73 -13.27
N LEU A 151 -11.12 -15.47 -14.29
CA LEU A 151 -11.26 -15.09 -15.69
C LEU A 151 -12.73 -15.09 -16.13
N ASP A 152 -13.52 -16.09 -15.72
CA ASP A 152 -14.97 -16.12 -15.99
C ASP A 152 -15.69 -14.91 -15.35
N LEU A 153 -15.26 -14.48 -14.16
CA LEU A 153 -15.77 -13.28 -13.51
C LEU A 153 -15.48 -11.99 -14.31
N LEU A 154 -14.38 -12.01 -15.07
CA LEU A 154 -13.88 -10.93 -15.90
C LEU A 154 -14.10 -11.19 -17.40
N GLU A 155 -15.11 -11.99 -17.78
CA GLU A 155 -15.35 -12.36 -19.19
C GLU A 155 -15.52 -11.16 -20.14
N SER A 156 -15.96 -10.01 -19.62
CA SER A 156 -16.13 -8.77 -20.38
C SER A 156 -14.90 -7.86 -20.37
N ALA A 157 -13.85 -8.24 -19.64
CA ALA A 157 -12.61 -7.48 -19.59
C ALA A 157 -11.79 -7.71 -20.86
N GLU A 158 -11.17 -6.64 -21.34
CA GLU A 158 -10.20 -6.76 -22.43
C GLU A 158 -8.86 -7.22 -21.84
N VAL A 159 -8.28 -8.30 -22.37
CA VAL A 159 -6.98 -8.77 -21.93
C VAL A 159 -5.88 -8.12 -22.76
N VAL A 160 -4.99 -7.41 -22.08
CA VAL A 160 -3.90 -6.65 -22.71
C VAL A 160 -2.66 -6.80 -21.84
N GLU A 161 -1.47 -6.84 -22.44
CA GLU A 161 -0.23 -6.73 -21.67
C GLU A 161 0.00 -5.25 -21.31
N ILE A 162 -0.34 -4.87 -20.07
CA ILE A 162 -0.41 -3.48 -19.60
C ILE A 162 0.57 -3.20 -18.48
N ALA A 163 1.29 -4.23 -18.00
CA ALA A 163 2.15 -4.10 -16.85
C ALA A 163 3.53 -4.72 -17.06
N SER A 164 4.53 -4.14 -16.40
CA SER A 164 5.92 -4.60 -16.39
C SER A 164 6.39 -4.92 -14.98
N GLU A 165 7.46 -5.72 -14.88
CA GLU A 165 8.14 -5.95 -13.61
C GLU A 165 8.99 -4.72 -13.24
N SER A 166 8.96 -4.34 -11.96
CA SER A 166 9.86 -3.31 -11.43
C SER A 166 10.50 -3.84 -10.13
N PRO A 167 11.70 -4.45 -10.23
CA PRO A 167 12.40 -5.00 -9.07
C PRO A 167 12.69 -3.95 -7.99
N SER A 168 13.01 -2.71 -8.40
CA SER A 168 13.28 -1.61 -7.48
C SER A 168 12.02 -1.19 -6.72
N LEU A 169 10.86 -1.18 -7.38
CA LEU A 169 9.56 -0.89 -6.77
C LEU A 169 9.17 -1.98 -5.78
N CYS A 170 9.32 -3.26 -6.17
CA CYS A 170 9.08 -4.38 -5.26
C CYS A 170 9.97 -4.27 -4.01
N ALA A 171 11.28 -4.09 -4.19
CA ALA A 171 12.22 -3.94 -3.08
C ALA A 171 11.85 -2.77 -2.17
N ALA A 172 11.52 -1.60 -2.74
CA ALA A 172 11.11 -0.41 -2.00
C ALA A 172 9.82 -0.61 -1.19
N LEU A 173 8.81 -1.26 -1.76
CA LEU A 173 7.55 -1.56 -1.07
C LEU A 173 7.77 -2.53 0.09
N VAL A 174 8.65 -3.52 -0.05
CA VAL A 174 9.00 -4.46 1.02
C VAL A 174 9.68 -3.76 2.18
N VAL A 175 10.70 -2.93 1.93
CA VAL A 175 11.37 -2.21 3.02
C VAL A 175 10.48 -1.16 3.66
N ARG A 176 9.57 -0.55 2.89
CA ARG A 176 8.59 0.41 3.41
C ARG A 176 7.63 -0.25 4.39
N GLU A 177 7.18 -1.47 4.13
CA GLU A 177 6.33 -2.23 5.06
C GLU A 177 7.08 -2.52 6.38
N ARG A 178 8.36 -2.93 6.31
CA ARG A 178 9.21 -3.15 7.51
C ARG A 178 9.39 -1.87 8.33
N LEU A 179 9.55 -0.73 7.64
CA LEU A 179 9.67 0.58 8.28
C LEU A 179 8.38 0.95 9.02
N TYR A 180 7.23 0.74 8.38
CA TYR A 180 5.92 0.99 8.97
C TYR A 180 5.65 0.09 10.19
N ASP A 181 5.99 -1.20 10.12
CA ASP A 181 5.90 -2.12 11.26
C ASP A 181 6.71 -1.65 12.48
N SER A 182 7.89 -1.08 12.21
CA SER A 182 8.76 -0.51 13.24
C SER A 182 8.16 0.77 13.84
N LEU A 183 7.53 1.61 13.02
CA LEU A 183 6.80 2.81 13.44
C LEU A 183 5.60 2.45 14.33
N LEU A 184 4.81 1.45 13.95
CA LEU A 184 3.72 0.92 14.77
C LEU A 184 4.22 0.37 16.10
N ALA A 185 5.37 -0.33 16.10
CA ALA A 185 6.00 -0.81 17.33
C ALA A 185 6.41 0.34 18.26
N LEU A 186 6.88 1.47 17.71
CA LEU A 186 7.14 2.69 18.46
C LEU A 186 5.85 3.29 19.04
N GLY A 187 4.79 3.43 18.24
CA GLY A 187 3.48 3.87 18.72
C GLY A 187 2.97 3.04 19.91
N ARG A 188 3.09 1.70 19.81
CA ARG A 188 2.77 0.77 20.91
C ARG A 188 3.70 0.92 22.12
N ALA A 189 4.94 1.38 21.97
CA ALA A 189 5.84 1.66 23.09
C ALA A 189 5.44 2.94 23.82
N ILE A 190 5.08 3.97 23.06
CA ILE A 190 4.63 5.27 23.55
C ILE A 190 3.34 5.12 24.39
N ALA A 191 2.38 4.33 23.91
CA ALA A 191 1.06 4.14 24.53
C ALA A 191 1.10 3.50 25.94
N VAL A 192 2.16 2.74 26.28
CA VAL A 192 2.30 2.10 27.59
C VAL A 192 2.41 3.15 28.71
N PRO A 193 1.74 2.98 29.86
CA PRO A 193 1.83 3.91 30.98
C PRO A 193 3.28 4.14 31.46
N VAL A 194 3.66 5.42 31.54
CA VAL A 194 5.01 5.89 31.94
C VAL A 194 5.36 5.55 33.39
N ALA A 195 4.37 5.19 34.21
CA ALA A 195 4.55 4.77 35.62
C ALA A 195 5.57 3.61 35.81
N SER A 196 5.98 2.95 34.73
CA SER A 196 7.01 1.89 34.72
C SER A 196 8.46 2.39 34.70
N GLY A 197 8.72 3.71 34.71
CA GLY A 197 10.06 4.31 34.83
C GLY A 197 11.07 3.71 33.84
N ALA A 198 12.17 3.14 34.37
CA ALA A 198 13.25 2.55 33.57
C ALA A 198 12.81 1.42 32.61
N ARG A 199 11.72 0.69 32.92
CA ARG A 199 11.19 -0.33 32.02
C ARG A 199 10.52 0.28 30.78
N TRP A 200 9.88 1.44 30.94
CA TRP A 200 9.30 2.18 29.82
C TRP A 200 10.41 2.75 28.94
N ASN A 201 11.46 3.37 29.52
CA ASN A 201 12.62 3.86 28.77
C ASN A 201 13.27 2.75 27.92
N ARG A 202 13.58 1.58 28.51
CA ARG A 202 14.14 0.44 27.74
C ARG A 202 13.22 -0.11 26.66
N ARG A 203 11.90 0.08 26.78
CA ARG A 203 10.95 -0.32 25.72
C ARG A 203 10.95 0.70 24.59
N LEU A 204 10.97 1.98 24.93
CA LEU A 204 11.06 3.08 23.98
C LEU A 204 12.37 3.00 23.20
N GLU A 205 13.50 2.89 23.88
CA GLU A 205 14.84 2.73 23.30
C GLU A 205 14.89 1.60 22.27
N ARG A 206 14.44 0.39 22.64
CA ARG A 206 14.37 -0.75 21.71
C ARG A 206 13.43 -0.54 20.53
N ALA A 207 12.42 0.32 20.66
CA ALA A 207 11.54 0.63 19.54
C ALA A 207 12.20 1.65 18.61
N VAL A 208 12.85 2.69 19.15
CA VAL A 208 13.57 3.71 18.37
C VAL A 208 14.79 3.10 17.66
N VAL A 209 15.56 2.22 18.31
CA VAL A 209 16.67 1.50 17.65
C VAL A 209 16.18 0.68 16.46
N ARG A 210 15.05 -0.02 16.61
CA ARG A 210 14.48 -0.80 15.50
C ARG A 210 13.99 0.08 14.36
N LEU A 211 13.36 1.22 14.68
CA LEU A 211 12.94 2.20 13.69
C LEU A 211 14.13 2.79 12.93
N ALA A 212 15.21 3.14 13.63
CA ALA A 212 16.43 3.67 13.02
C ALA A 212 17.08 2.65 12.08
N LEU A 213 17.17 1.37 12.48
CA LEU A 213 17.69 0.31 11.62
C LEU A 213 16.80 0.06 10.39
N ALA A 214 15.48 0.10 10.56
CA ALA A 214 14.56 -0.04 9.43
C ALA A 214 14.62 1.16 8.47
N LEU A 215 14.87 2.37 8.99
CA LEU A 215 15.09 3.56 8.16
C LEU A 215 16.40 3.44 7.38
N ASP A 216 17.48 2.97 8.01
CA ASP A 216 18.75 2.75 7.32
C ASP A 216 18.62 1.75 6.16
N GLU A 217 17.95 0.62 6.40
CA GLU A 217 17.62 -0.35 5.35
C GLU A 217 16.76 0.27 4.25
N HIS A 218 15.73 1.06 4.63
CA HIS A 218 14.88 1.78 3.68
C HIS A 218 15.69 2.73 2.78
N VAL A 219 16.59 3.52 3.38
CA VAL A 219 17.45 4.46 2.65
C VAL A 219 18.38 3.73 1.69
N ILE A 220 19.04 2.67 2.15
CA ILE A 220 19.97 1.89 1.32
C ILE A 220 19.28 1.32 0.08
N GLU A 221 18.11 0.68 0.27
CA GLU A 221 17.38 0.03 -0.82
C GLU A 221 16.72 1.05 -1.76
N THR A 222 16.20 2.17 -1.25
CA THR A 222 15.47 3.14 -2.09
C THR A 222 16.38 4.17 -2.76
N GLU A 223 17.46 4.59 -2.12
CA GLU A 223 18.38 5.62 -2.64
C GLU A 223 19.58 5.07 -3.40
N GLY A 224 19.81 3.76 -3.35
CA GLY A 224 20.92 3.13 -4.05
C GLY A 224 20.94 3.43 -5.55
N PRO A 225 22.08 3.21 -6.25
CA PRO A 225 22.20 3.51 -7.68
C PRO A 225 21.17 2.78 -8.58
N SER A 226 20.69 1.63 -8.12
CA SER A 226 19.61 0.84 -8.74
C SER A 226 18.32 0.86 -7.91
N GLY A 227 18.23 1.75 -6.93
CA GLY A 227 17.07 1.90 -6.06
C GLY A 227 15.95 2.67 -6.74
N LEU A 228 14.76 2.60 -6.14
CA LEU A 228 13.54 3.18 -6.71
C LEU A 228 13.68 4.67 -7.04
N LEU A 229 14.32 5.45 -6.17
CA LEU A 229 14.43 6.90 -6.38
C LEU A 229 15.32 7.25 -7.58
N ALA A 230 16.32 6.42 -7.90
CA ALA A 230 17.12 6.59 -9.11
C ALA A 230 16.30 6.29 -10.36
N GLU A 231 15.51 5.20 -10.34
CA GLU A 231 14.61 4.83 -11.43
C GLU A 231 13.56 5.90 -11.71
N ILE A 232 12.94 6.47 -10.67
CA ILE A 232 11.96 7.56 -10.81
C ILE A 232 12.58 8.77 -11.52
N VAL A 233 13.80 9.17 -11.16
CA VAL A 233 14.46 10.32 -11.79
C VAL A 233 14.81 10.04 -13.25
N ASP A 234 15.24 8.82 -13.57
CA ASP A 234 15.58 8.42 -14.94
C ASP A 234 14.36 8.48 -15.85
N GLN A 235 13.23 7.94 -15.39
CA GLN A 235 11.99 7.86 -16.18
C GLN A 235 11.17 9.16 -16.16
N ALA A 236 11.18 9.89 -15.05
CA ALA A 236 10.46 11.13 -14.87
C ALA A 236 11.38 12.24 -14.32
N PRO A 237 12.30 12.80 -15.15
CA PRO A 237 13.28 13.79 -14.71
C PRO A 237 12.68 15.05 -14.06
N ARG A 238 11.40 15.33 -14.31
CA ARG A 238 10.66 16.45 -13.68
C ARG A 238 10.52 16.30 -12.16
N LEU A 239 10.53 15.07 -11.64
CA LEU A 239 10.31 14.71 -10.24
C LEU A 239 11.59 14.79 -9.38
N TRP A 240 12.68 15.32 -9.92
CA TRP A 240 13.98 15.33 -9.24
C TRP A 240 13.97 16.12 -7.92
N ARG A 241 13.14 17.18 -7.81
CA ARG A 241 13.06 18.01 -6.60
C ARG A 241 12.35 17.29 -5.47
N GLU A 242 11.31 16.56 -5.82
CA GLU A 242 10.51 15.74 -4.92
C GLU A 242 11.38 14.61 -4.36
N VAL A 243 12.15 13.94 -5.23
CA VAL A 243 13.14 12.93 -4.84
C VAL A 243 14.22 13.51 -3.93
N ASP A 244 14.83 14.65 -4.30
CA ASP A 244 15.85 15.31 -3.46
C ASP A 244 15.29 15.73 -2.09
N GLY A 245 14.02 16.19 -2.07
CA GLY A 245 13.29 16.46 -0.85
C GLY A 245 13.18 15.23 0.07
N LEU A 246 12.81 14.07 -0.47
CA LEU A 246 12.72 12.82 0.32
C LEU A 246 14.08 12.38 0.86
N ARG A 247 15.15 12.49 0.07
CA ARG A 247 16.52 12.17 0.52
C ARG A 247 16.95 13.04 1.71
N ASN A 248 16.64 14.34 1.65
CA ASN A 248 16.92 15.24 2.76
C ASN A 248 16.10 14.86 4.01
N GLU A 249 14.82 14.55 3.86
CA GLU A 249 13.97 14.08 4.96
C GLU A 249 14.48 12.78 5.59
N HIS A 250 14.96 11.83 4.80
CA HIS A 250 15.58 10.61 5.34
C HIS A 250 16.74 10.93 6.28
N GLY A 251 17.61 11.87 5.90
CA GLY A 251 18.68 12.36 6.74
C GLY A 251 18.16 13.00 8.04
N GLU A 252 17.15 13.87 7.93
CA GLU A 252 16.53 14.52 9.09
C GLU A 252 15.90 13.51 10.07
N LEU A 253 15.15 12.52 9.55
CA LEU A 253 14.54 11.46 10.34
C LEU A 253 15.58 10.58 11.05
N ALA A 254 16.68 10.27 10.36
CA ALA A 254 17.79 9.51 10.95
C ALA A 254 18.43 10.29 12.11
N GLU A 255 18.67 11.59 11.93
CA GLU A 255 19.16 12.45 13.02
C GLU A 255 18.17 12.57 14.18
N GLU A 256 16.86 12.66 13.91
CA GLU A 256 15.84 12.69 14.97
C GLU A 256 15.80 11.40 15.79
N CYS A 257 15.94 10.25 15.13
CA CYS A 257 16.11 8.98 15.82
C CYS A 257 17.34 8.99 16.73
N GLY A 258 18.48 9.47 16.22
CA GLY A 258 19.72 9.62 16.99
C GLY A 258 19.56 10.54 18.20
N ARG A 259 19.00 11.73 18.01
CA ARG A 259 18.72 12.69 19.09
C ARG A 259 17.81 12.09 20.18
N LEU A 260 16.80 11.33 19.80
CA LEU A 260 15.92 10.67 20.78
C LEU A 260 16.65 9.59 21.58
N LEU A 261 17.55 8.83 20.95
CA LEU A 261 18.39 7.85 21.63
C LEU A 261 19.36 8.53 22.62
N GLU A 262 20.03 9.61 22.20
CA GLU A 262 20.90 10.41 23.07
C GLU A 262 20.15 10.99 24.29
N LEU A 263 18.91 11.45 24.10
CA LEU A 263 18.05 11.90 25.20
C LEU A 263 17.74 10.75 26.18
N ILE A 264 17.49 9.55 25.69
CA ILE A 264 17.26 8.37 26.54
C ILE A 264 18.53 8.02 27.33
N GLU A 265 19.68 7.99 26.68
CA GLU A 265 20.98 7.68 27.28
C GLU A 265 21.41 8.69 28.34
N SER A 266 21.16 9.98 28.10
CA SER A 266 21.42 11.06 29.06
C SER A 266 20.49 11.05 30.29
N GLY A 267 19.55 10.10 30.36
CA GLY A 267 18.68 9.88 31.51
C GLY A 267 17.38 10.69 31.46
N ALA A 268 17.01 11.25 30.31
CA ALA A 268 15.67 11.83 30.16
C ALA A 268 14.60 10.75 30.43
N SER A 269 13.46 11.17 30.96
CA SER A 269 12.36 10.26 31.27
C SER A 269 11.04 10.99 31.25
N GLY A 270 9.96 10.22 31.37
CA GLY A 270 8.65 10.80 31.62
C GLY A 270 7.97 11.35 30.36
N LEU A 271 7.19 12.41 30.57
CA LEU A 271 6.40 13.07 29.53
C LEU A 271 7.24 13.74 28.45
N SER A 272 8.47 14.16 28.77
CA SER A 272 9.36 14.81 27.79
C SER A 272 9.77 13.84 26.68
N LEU A 273 10.27 12.65 27.02
CA LEU A 273 10.59 11.62 26.04
C LEU A 273 9.37 11.19 25.22
N ARG A 274 8.21 11.06 25.88
CA ARG A 274 6.96 10.72 25.21
C ARG A 274 6.59 11.76 24.14
N ARG A 275 6.77 13.05 24.43
CA ARG A 275 6.51 14.14 23.47
C ARG A 275 7.43 14.03 22.25
N HIS A 276 8.73 13.88 22.45
CA HIS A 276 9.69 13.74 21.35
C HIS A 276 9.37 12.51 20.48
N ALA A 277 9.03 11.38 21.11
CA ALA A 277 8.65 10.18 20.37
C ALA A 277 7.34 10.36 19.56
N HIS A 278 6.36 11.10 20.08
CA HIS A 278 5.14 11.42 19.31
C HIS A 278 5.43 12.34 18.12
N VAL A 279 6.30 13.34 18.28
CA VAL A 279 6.71 14.22 17.18
C VAL A 279 7.41 13.41 16.09
N LEU A 280 8.35 12.54 16.47
CA LEU A 280 9.04 11.64 15.55
C LEU A 280 8.04 10.79 14.76
N VAL A 281 7.04 10.20 15.44
CA VAL A 281 5.99 9.43 14.75
C VAL A 281 5.26 10.29 13.71
N GLY A 282 4.90 11.52 14.06
CA GLY A 282 4.23 12.43 13.12
C GLY A 282 5.07 12.78 11.89
N HIS A 283 6.38 12.96 12.05
CA HIS A 283 7.28 13.22 10.93
C HIS A 283 7.44 12.00 10.01
N PHE A 284 7.54 10.79 10.57
CA PHE A 284 7.54 9.56 9.78
C PHE A 284 6.24 9.36 9.00
N GLU A 285 5.09 9.64 9.61
CA GLU A 285 3.80 9.57 8.91
C GLU A 285 3.73 10.57 7.76
N HIS A 286 4.19 11.81 7.97
CA HIS A 286 4.24 12.81 6.90
C HIS A 286 5.15 12.38 5.75
N HIS A 287 6.36 11.89 6.07
CA HIS A 287 7.29 11.36 5.08
C HIS A 287 6.69 10.18 4.29
N ARG A 288 5.98 9.28 4.98
CA ARG A 288 5.28 8.16 4.36
C ARG A 288 4.24 8.62 3.32
N HIS A 289 3.43 9.63 3.63
CA HIS A 289 2.46 10.19 2.69
C HIS A 289 3.16 10.79 1.47
N ARG A 290 4.18 11.63 1.67
CA ARG A 290 4.96 12.20 0.57
C ARG A 290 5.59 11.14 -0.34
N GLY A 291 6.11 10.06 0.25
CA GLY A 291 6.65 8.93 -0.51
C GLY A 291 5.57 8.16 -1.28
N ALA A 292 4.34 8.04 -0.75
CA ALA A 292 3.22 7.44 -1.46
C ALA A 292 2.83 8.30 -2.67
N ASP A 293 2.69 9.61 -2.48
CA ASP A 293 2.36 10.56 -3.54
C ASP A 293 3.37 10.47 -4.69
N LEU A 294 4.67 10.42 -4.38
CA LEU A 294 5.71 10.28 -5.40
C LEU A 294 5.60 8.97 -6.19
N VAL A 295 5.32 7.86 -5.51
CA VAL A 295 5.16 6.55 -6.15
C VAL A 295 3.89 6.53 -7.01
N TYR A 296 2.81 7.14 -6.54
CA TYR A 296 1.57 7.31 -7.29
C TYR A 296 1.79 8.15 -8.55
N GLU A 297 2.45 9.30 -8.43
CA GLU A 297 2.77 10.20 -9.55
C GLU A 297 3.72 9.60 -10.58
N SER A 298 4.60 8.68 -10.16
CA SER A 298 5.58 8.05 -11.04
C SER A 298 5.10 6.76 -11.68
N PHE A 299 4.32 5.94 -10.97
CA PHE A 299 4.03 4.56 -11.37
C PHE A 299 2.54 4.22 -11.44
N GLY A 300 1.67 5.11 -10.97
CA GLY A 300 0.23 4.83 -10.92
C GLY A 300 -0.12 3.59 -10.11
N VAL A 301 0.74 3.22 -9.17
CA VAL A 301 0.51 2.13 -8.25
C VAL A 301 -0.05 2.68 -6.95
N ASP A 302 -0.97 1.93 -6.40
CA ASP A 302 -1.56 2.19 -5.11
C ASP A 302 -0.54 1.93 -4.00
N VAL A 303 -0.21 2.97 -3.25
CA VAL A 303 0.53 2.86 -2.00
C VAL A 303 -0.42 3.27 -0.89
N GLY A 304 -1.33 2.35 -0.56
CA GLY A 304 -2.35 2.46 0.48
C GLY A 304 -2.19 3.64 1.44
N GLY A 305 -3.08 4.62 1.25
CA GLY A 305 -3.25 5.78 2.12
C GLY A 305 -3.94 5.38 3.43
N GLY A 306 -3.14 4.94 4.42
CA GLY A 306 -3.58 4.74 5.81
C GLY A 306 -3.50 5.97 6.70
#